data_AF-V9I9V9-F1
#
_entry.id   AF-V9I9V9-F1
#
_cell.length_a   1.000
_cell.length_b   1.000
_cell.length_c   1.000
_cell.angle_alpha   90.00
_cell.angle_beta   90.00
_cell.angle_gamma   90.00
#
_symmetry.space_group_name_H-M   'P 1'
#
loop_
_entity.id
_entity.type
_entity.pdbx_description
1 polymer ?
#
loop_
_entity_poly.entity_id
_entity_poly.type
_entity_poly.pdbx_seq_one_letter_code
_entity_poly.pdbx_strand_id
1 'polypeptide(L)' 'MEVATIVSAINPSLSATSDAAEVALLQQELLWLLYDLGQLASVGVESSLHVDRPS' A
#
# COMPACT_ATOMS: atom_id res chain seq x y z
N MET A 1 10.51 -3.83 -8.21
CA MET A 1 10.01 -2.58 -8.84
C MET A 1 8.62 -2.76 -9.46
N GLU A 2 8.42 -3.64 -10.45
CA GLU A 2 7.09 -3.89 -11.07
C GLU A 2 6.02 -4.33 -10.04
N VAL A 3 6.39 -5.20 -9.10
CA VAL A 3 5.50 -5.63 -8.01
C VAL A 3 5.07 -4.45 -7.12
N ALA A 4 6.00 -3.54 -6.79
CA ALA A 4 5.67 -2.36 -6.00
C ALA A 4 4.75 -1.40 -6.76
N THR A 5 4.93 -1.26 -8.08
CA THR A 5 4.03 -0.49 -8.93
C THR A 5 2.62 -1.11 -8.96
N ILE A 6 2.51 -2.43 -9.07
CA ILE A 6 1.21 -3.13 -9.06
C ILE A 6 0.51 -2.96 -7.71
N VAL A 7 1.22 -3.16 -6.60
CA VAL A 7 0.65 -3.00 -5.25
C VAL A 7 0.22 -1.56 -4.99
N SER A 8 1.02 -0.57 -5.38
CA SER A 8 0.64 0.85 -5.28
C SER A 8 -0.55 1.23 -6.18
N ALA A 9 -0.80 0.48 -7.25
CA ALA A 9 -1.92 0.72 -8.16
C ALA A 9 -3.22 0.03 -7.74
N ILE A 10 -3.22 -0.77 -6.67
CA ILE A 10 -4.45 -1.32 -6.10
C ILE A 10 -5.40 -0.16 -5.75
N ASN A 11 -6.65 -0.26 -6.20
CA ASN A 11 -7.69 0.72 -5.94
C ASN A 11 -8.78 0.06 -5.09
N PRO A 12 -8.91 0.42 -3.80
CA PRO A 12 -9.95 -0.12 -2.93
C PRO A 12 -11.34 0.48 -3.19
N SER A 13 -11.46 1.52 -4.02
CA SER A 13 -12.73 2.23 -4.24
C SER A 13 -13.79 1.37 -4.94
N LEU A 14 -14.93 1.20 -4.29
CA LEU A 14 -16.15 0.61 -4.86
C LEU A 14 -17.05 1.69 -5.48
N SER A 15 -17.05 2.88 -4.90
CA SER A 15 -17.73 4.07 -5.39
C SER A 15 -17.04 5.34 -4.88
N ALA A 16 -17.51 6.52 -5.30
CA ALA A 16 -16.98 7.81 -4.87
C ALA A 16 -17.02 8.05 -3.34
N THR A 17 -17.76 7.24 -2.58
CA THR A 17 -17.92 7.41 -1.11
C THR A 17 -17.75 6.11 -0.32
N SER A 18 -17.32 5.03 -0.98
CA SER A 18 -17.19 3.72 -0.34
C SER A 18 -16.02 2.95 -0.90
N ASP A 19 -15.20 2.44 0.01
CA ASP A 19 -14.05 1.58 -0.27
C ASP A 19 -14.29 0.18 0.29
N ALA A 20 -13.70 -0.82 -0.35
CA ALA A 20 -13.57 -2.17 0.17
C ALA A 20 -12.45 -2.18 1.22
N ALA A 21 -12.82 -2.15 2.49
CA ALA A 21 -11.88 -2.11 3.62
C ALA A 21 -10.83 -3.23 3.58
N GLU A 22 -11.24 -4.44 3.16
CA GLU A 22 -10.34 -5.60 3.05
C GLU A 22 -9.27 -5.41 1.97
N VAL A 23 -9.61 -4.74 0.88
CA VAL A 23 -8.67 -4.43 -0.21
C VAL A 23 -7.70 -3.33 0.21
N ALA A 24 -8.18 -2.32 0.93
CA ALA A 24 -7.35 -1.26 1.49
C ALA A 24 -6.33 -1.83 2.51
N LEU A 25 -6.78 -2.71 3.41
CA LEU A 25 -5.91 -3.41 4.35
C LEU A 25 -4.88 -4.29 3.65
N LEU A 26 -5.30 -5.07 2.65
CA LEU A 26 -4.38 -5.89 1.87
C LEU A 26 -3.31 -5.05 1.18
N GLN A 27 -3.70 -3.93 0.56
CA GLN A 27 -2.75 -3.02 -0.06
C GLN A 27 -1.75 -2.46 0.96
N GLN A 28 -2.23 -2.06 2.13
CA GLN A 28 -1.39 -1.55 3.20
C GLN A 28 -0.37 -2.58 3.70
N GLU A 29 -0.80 -3.82 3.98
CA GLU A 29 0.10 -4.89 4.43
C GLU A 29 1.14 -5.28 3.37
N LEU A 30 0.75 -5.29 2.09
CA LEU A 30 1.69 -5.55 0.99
C LEU A 30 2.72 -4.42 0.82
N LEU A 31 2.31 -3.16 1.01
CA LEU A 31 3.24 -2.04 1.04
C LEU A 31 4.20 -2.16 2.22
N TRP A 32 3.74 -2.52 3.43
CA TRP A 32 4.63 -2.77 4.55
C TRP A 32 5.63 -3.89 4.29
N LEU A 33 5.20 -5.00 3.69
CA LEU A 33 6.09 -6.09 3.30
C LEU A 33 7.15 -5.63 2.28
N LEU A 34 6.76 -4.86 1.28
CA LEU A 34 7.69 -4.31 0.29
C LEU A 34 8.68 -3.31 0.91
N TYR A 35 8.26 -2.61 1.97
CA TYR A 35 9.10 -1.69 2.73
C TYR A 35 10.15 -2.48 3.51
N ASP A 36 9.73 -3.50 4.25
CA ASP A 36 10.62 -4.38 5.00
C ASP A 36 11.64 -5.09 4.09
N LEU A 37 11.27 -5.39 2.85
CA LEU A 37 12.14 -5.99 1.84
C LEU A 37 13.05 -4.97 1.11
N GLY A 38 12.98 -3.68 1.44
CA GLY A 38 13.75 -2.62 0.80
C GLY A 38 13.36 -2.34 -0.66
N GLN A 39 12.21 -2.84 -1.11
CA GLN A 39 11.72 -2.69 -2.49
C GLN A 39 11.01 -1.33 -2.72
N LEU A 40 10.67 -0.61 -1.66
CA LEU A 40 9.92 0.66 -1.70
C LEU A 40 10.77 1.93 -1.81
N ALA A 41 12.06 1.86 -1.46
CA ALA A 41 13.01 2.98 -1.55
C ALA A 41 13.16 3.53 -2.99
N SER A 42 12.85 2.72 -4.00
CA SER A 42 12.92 3.12 -5.40
C SER A 42 11.66 3.82 -5.93
N VAL A 43 10.54 3.79 -5.20
CA VAL A 43 9.21 4.15 -5.74
C VAL A 43 8.66 5.44 -5.15
N GLY A 44 9.39 6.12 -4.25
CA GLY A 44 9.01 7.45 -3.75
C GLY A 44 7.69 7.49 -2.96
N VAL A 45 7.23 6.35 -2.45
CA VAL A 45 5.93 6.20 -1.73
C VAL A 45 6.08 6.42 -0.22
N GLU A 46 7.27 6.82 0.25
CA GLU A 46 7.59 6.97 1.67
C GLU A 46 6.66 7.93 2.41
N SER A 47 6.05 8.88 1.69
CA SER A 47 5.17 9.92 2.27
C SER A 47 3.75 9.44 2.62
N SER A 48 3.32 8.24 2.21
CA SER A 48 1.99 7.69 2.54
C SER A 48 1.99 6.68 3.70
N LEU A 49 3.16 6.26 4.20
CA LEU A 49 3.29 5.23 5.24
C LEU A 49 3.20 5.79 6.68
N HIS A 50 2.72 7.02 6.88
CA HIS A 50 2.62 7.64 8.21
C HIS A 50 1.41 7.18 9.04
N VAL A 51 0.94 5.94 8.85
CA VAL A 51 -0.05 5.31 9.72
C VAL A 51 0.69 4.29 10.56
N ASP A 52 0.74 4.52 11.88
CA ASP A 52 1.32 3.61 12.89
C ASP A 52 1.12 2.15 12.50
N ARG A 53 2.22 1.44 12.21
CA ARG A 53 2.21 -0.01 12.07
C ARG A 53 1.86 -0.58 13.46
N PRO A 54 0.68 -1.16 13.68
CA PRO A 54 0.38 -1.78 14.97
C PRO A 54 1.39 -2.90 15.23
N SER A 55 1.88 -2.94 16.47
CA SER A 55 2.92 -3.87 16.95
C SER A 55 2.52 -5.33 16.86
#